data_AF-A0A7X6NXZ5-F1
#
_entry.id   AF-A0A7X6NXZ5-F1
#
_cell.length_a   1.000
_cell.length_b   1.000
_cell.length_c   1.000
_cell.angle_alpha   90.00
_cell.angle_beta   90.00
_cell.angle_gamma   90.00
#
_symmetry.space_group_name_H-M   'P 1'
#
loop_
_entity.id
_entity.type
_entity.pdbx_description
1 polymer ?
#
loop_
_entity_poly.entity_id
_entity_poly.type
_entity_poly.pdbx_seq_one_letter_code
_entity_poly.pdbx_strand_id
1 'polypeptide(L)'
;ALDAAEANGFDDPVVVVINSWVMTYLPTERRAAVDAALDLMGGAQTLVHLSAEAEGVEGWVPAGATTTDQTVVGASTWVDGIRTDHRLAVCHPHLAWLDWNSAPQRGEPVPGEM
;
A
#
# COMPACT_ATOMS: atom_id res chain seq x y z
N ALA A 1 1.53 -11.08 7.98
CA ALA A 1 1.72 -11.33 6.54
C ALA A 1 2.73 -12.45 6.32
N LEU A 2 3.96 -12.35 6.85
CA LEU A 2 4.93 -13.46 6.81
C LEU A 2 4.43 -14.73 7.52
N ASP A 3 3.85 -14.61 8.71
CA ASP A 3 3.37 -15.77 9.48
C ASP A 3 2.24 -16.56 8.79
N ALA A 4 1.50 -15.92 7.88
CA ALA A 4 0.46 -16.59 7.09
C ALA A 4 1.03 -17.29 5.84
N ALA A 5 2.21 -16.89 5.37
CA ALA A 5 2.88 -17.51 4.22
C ALA A 5 3.61 -18.80 4.62
N GLU A 6 4.21 -18.86 5.82
CA GLU A 6 4.86 -20.08 6.31
C GLU A 6 3.87 -21.20 6.61
N ALA A 7 2.65 -20.88 7.05
CA ALA A 7 1.65 -21.86 7.46
C ALA A 7 0.92 -22.56 6.30
N ASN A 8 0.93 -21.97 5.10
CA ASN A 8 0.13 -22.45 3.96
C ASN A 8 0.88 -23.37 2.97
N GLY A 9 2.17 -23.65 3.22
CA GLY A 9 3.02 -24.28 2.20
C GLY A 9 3.32 -23.32 1.05
N PHE A 10 4.39 -23.58 0.30
CA PHE A 10 4.81 -22.72 -0.82
C PHE A 10 3.88 -22.81 -2.06
N ASP A 11 2.69 -23.39 -1.90
CA ASP A 11 1.82 -23.75 -3.02
C ASP A 11 1.03 -22.56 -3.59
N ASP A 12 0.91 -21.45 -2.82
CA ASP A 12 0.34 -20.18 -3.29
C ASP A 12 1.32 -19.02 -3.05
N PRO A 13 2.21 -18.71 -4.01
CA PRO A 13 3.18 -17.63 -3.86
C PRO A 13 2.47 -16.27 -3.85
N VAL A 14 2.78 -15.45 -2.84
CA VAL A 14 2.32 -14.05 -2.78
C VAL A 14 3.31 -13.17 -3.55
N VAL A 15 2.82 -12.41 -4.52
CA VAL A 15 3.64 -11.42 -5.21
C VAL A 15 3.72 -10.15 -4.36
N VAL A 16 4.93 -9.64 -4.19
CA VAL A 16 5.18 -8.40 -3.45
C VAL A 16 5.87 -7.39 -4.36
N VAL A 17 5.25 -6.24 -4.55
CA VAL A 17 5.83 -5.08 -5.24
C VAL A 17 6.21 -4.04 -4.18
N ILE A 18 7.43 -3.53 -4.24
CA ILE A 18 7.91 -2.53 -3.27
C ILE A 18 8.55 -1.38 -4.02
N ASN A 19 8.17 -0.16 -3.67
CA ASN A 19 8.90 1.04 -4.08
C ASN A 19 9.08 2.04 -2.95
N SER A 20 10.10 2.88 -3.13
CA SER A 20 10.31 4.05 -2.29
C SER A 20 10.76 5.21 -3.17
N TRP A 21 10.08 6.34 -3.03
CA TRP A 21 10.29 7.60 -3.77
C TRP A 21 10.20 7.52 -5.31
N VAL A 22 10.00 6.34 -5.90
CA VAL A 22 10.03 6.17 -7.36
C VAL A 22 8.84 6.85 -8.01
N MET A 23 7.68 6.82 -7.36
CA MET A 23 6.44 7.36 -7.90
C MET A 23 6.47 8.89 -7.94
N THR A 24 7.20 9.50 -7.00
CA THR A 24 7.46 10.93 -6.97
C THR A 24 8.10 11.44 -8.26
N TYR A 25 8.95 10.63 -8.91
CA TYR A 25 9.62 11.01 -10.17
C TYR A 25 8.77 10.77 -11.42
N LEU A 26 7.64 10.09 -11.28
CA LEU A 26 6.70 9.90 -12.38
C LEU A 26 5.75 11.09 -12.50
N PRO A 27 5.40 11.51 -13.74
CA PRO A 27 4.24 12.36 -13.99
C PRO A 27 2.96 11.70 -13.44
N THR A 28 1.99 12.50 -13.01
CA THR A 28 0.74 12.02 -12.40
C THR A 28 0.02 10.98 -13.27
N GLU A 29 -0.02 11.16 -14.59
CA GLU A 29 -0.67 10.23 -15.53
C GLU A 29 0.02 8.86 -15.55
N ARG A 30 1.34 8.83 -15.31
CA ARG A 30 2.11 7.59 -15.24
C ARG A 30 1.94 6.88 -13.90
N ARG A 31 1.64 7.61 -12.82
CA ARG A 31 1.30 7.01 -11.51
C ARG A 31 -0.01 6.22 -11.60
N ALA A 32 -1.03 6.81 -12.23
CA ALA A 32 -2.30 6.12 -12.46
C ALA A 32 -2.14 4.85 -13.32
N ALA A 33 -1.21 4.85 -14.28
CA ALA A 33 -0.92 3.67 -15.09
C ALA A 33 -0.26 2.53 -14.29
N VAL A 34 0.56 2.85 -13.28
CA VAL A 34 1.12 1.86 -12.34
C VAL A 34 0.01 1.27 -11.48
N ASP A 35 -0.87 2.11 -10.94
CA ASP A 35 -2.00 1.66 -10.12
C ASP A 35 -2.93 0.71 -10.90
N ALA A 36 -3.25 1.04 -12.15
CA ALA A 36 -4.02 0.17 -13.03
C ALA A 36 -3.32 -1.17 -13.35
N ALA A 37 -1.99 -1.18 -13.44
CA ALA A 37 -1.22 -2.41 -13.64
C ALA A 37 -1.22 -3.29 -12.38
N LEU A 38 -1.16 -2.68 -11.19
CA LEU A 38 -1.29 -3.38 -9.91
C LEU A 38 -2.70 -3.98 -9.77
N ASP A 39 -3.76 -3.24 -10.12
CA ASP A 39 -5.13 -3.76 -10.10
C ASP A 39 -5.30 -4.96 -11.06
N LEU A 40 -4.72 -4.90 -12.27
CA LEU A 40 -4.76 -6.02 -13.21
C LEU A 40 -4.06 -7.26 -12.64
N MET A 41 -2.90 -7.10 -12.01
CA MET A 41 -2.18 -8.21 -11.37
C MET A 41 -2.95 -8.75 -10.15
N GLY A 42 -3.46 -7.86 -9.29
CA GLY A 42 -4.23 -8.22 -8.10
C GLY A 42 -5.55 -8.91 -8.40
N GLY A 43 -6.14 -8.67 -9.57
CA GLY A 43 -7.29 -9.41 -10.07
C GLY A 43 -6.98 -10.85 -10.49
N ALA A 44 -5.71 -11.18 -10.78
CA ALA A 44 -5.28 -12.50 -11.23
C ALA A 44 -4.64 -13.36 -10.11
N GLN A 45 -4.11 -12.72 -9.07
CA GLN A 45 -3.40 -13.40 -7.98
C GLN A 45 -3.37 -12.53 -6.70
N THR A 46 -3.05 -13.15 -5.57
CA THR A 46 -2.78 -12.40 -4.33
C THR A 46 -1.55 -11.49 -4.50
N LEU A 47 -1.72 -10.21 -4.23
CA LEU A 47 -0.71 -9.17 -4.41
C LEU A 47 -0.60 -8.30 -3.17
N VAL A 48 0.63 -7.95 -2.79
CA VAL A 48 0.92 -6.90 -1.81
C VAL A 48 1.78 -5.85 -2.48
N HIS A 49 1.35 -4.60 -2.44
CA HIS A 49 2.14 -3.45 -2.85
C HIS A 49 2.51 -2.63 -1.62
N LEU A 50 3.79 -2.43 -1.37
CA LEU A 50 4.30 -1.53 -0.33
C LEU A 50 4.90 -0.29 -0.98
N SER A 51 4.44 0.88 -0.54
CA SER A 51 4.91 2.16 -1.06
C SER A 51 5.37 3.05 0.07
N ALA A 52 6.53 3.69 -0.12
CA ALA A 52 7.09 4.70 0.76
C ALA A 52 7.36 5.98 -0.04
N GLU A 53 6.42 6.91 -0.04
CA GLU A 53 6.40 8.08 -0.92
C GLU A 53 6.05 9.37 -0.15
N ALA A 54 6.22 10.53 -0.80
CA ALA A 54 5.67 11.76 -0.26
C ALA A 54 4.13 11.71 -0.21
N GLU A 55 3.56 12.46 0.71
CA GLU A 55 2.11 12.52 0.90
C GLU A 55 1.38 13.00 -0.38
N GLY A 56 0.32 12.31 -0.78
CA GLY A 56 -0.45 12.59 -2.00
C GLY A 56 0.19 12.10 -3.32
N VAL A 57 1.35 11.42 -3.28
CA VAL A 57 1.95 10.80 -4.48
C VAL A 57 1.21 9.54 -4.90
N GLU A 58 0.85 8.71 -3.93
CA GLU A 58 -0.04 7.56 -4.10
C GLU A 58 -1.48 8.00 -3.88
N GLY A 59 -2.39 7.62 -4.79
CA GLY A 59 -3.79 8.08 -4.74
C GLY A 59 -4.55 7.61 -3.49
N TRP A 60 -4.15 6.49 -2.91
CA TRP A 60 -4.71 5.91 -1.69
C TRP A 60 -4.06 6.46 -0.40
N VAL A 61 -3.00 7.27 -0.51
CA VAL A 61 -2.45 8.04 0.61
C VAL A 61 -3.10 9.42 0.57
N PRO A 62 -4.10 9.71 1.43
CA PRO A 62 -4.74 11.01 1.43
C PRO A 62 -3.71 12.08 1.77
N ALA A 63 -3.73 13.19 1.06
CA ALA A 63 -2.94 14.34 1.45
C ALA A 63 -3.48 14.93 2.76
N GLY A 64 -2.64 15.03 3.77
CA GLY A 64 -2.90 15.74 5.01
C GLY A 64 -3.15 17.23 4.77
N ALA A 65 -3.76 17.88 5.76
CA ALA A 65 -4.12 19.31 5.66
C ALA A 65 -2.91 20.24 5.62
N THR A 66 -1.72 19.76 5.99
CA THR A 66 -0.47 20.51 6.02
C THR A 66 0.61 19.74 5.28
N THR A 67 1.36 20.43 4.42
CA THR A 67 2.57 19.87 3.79
C THR A 67 3.56 19.38 4.84
N THR A 68 4.01 18.14 4.72
CA THR A 68 5.01 17.52 5.59
C THR A 68 6.23 17.10 4.77
N ASP A 69 7.41 17.08 5.40
CA ASP A 69 8.64 16.50 4.86
C ASP A 69 8.72 15.00 5.10
N GLN A 70 7.75 14.41 5.80
CA GLN A 70 7.72 12.99 6.10
C GLN A 70 7.34 12.16 4.89
N THR A 71 7.97 10.99 4.79
CA THR A 71 7.56 9.92 3.86
C THR A 71 6.42 9.13 4.49
N VAL A 72 5.37 8.84 3.74
CA VAL A 72 4.28 7.98 4.18
C VAL A 72 4.55 6.57 3.68
N VAL A 73 4.48 5.60 4.60
CA VAL A 73 4.52 4.18 4.26
C VAL A 73 3.11 3.63 4.29
N GLY A 74 2.72 2.92 3.25
CA GLY A 74 1.49 2.16 3.27
C GLY A 74 1.52 0.94 2.38
N ALA A 75 0.41 0.21 2.41
CA ALA A 75 0.24 -1.04 1.71
C ALA A 75 -1.11 -1.09 1.03
N SER A 76 -1.12 -1.52 -0.23
CA SER A 76 -2.31 -2.02 -0.91
C SER A 76 -2.21 -3.54 -0.97
N THR A 77 -3.29 -4.24 -0.62
CA THR A 77 -3.37 -5.70 -0.72
C THR A 77 -4.52 -6.11 -1.61
N TRP A 78 -4.30 -7.07 -2.49
CA TRP A 78 -5.34 -7.73 -3.27
C TRP A 78 -5.43 -9.18 -2.83
N VAL A 79 -6.61 -9.59 -2.38
CA VAL A 79 -6.95 -10.98 -2.05
C VAL A 79 -8.26 -11.29 -2.77
N ASP A 80 -8.29 -12.35 -3.56
CA ASP A 80 -9.45 -12.70 -4.41
C ASP A 80 -9.93 -11.54 -5.29
N GLY A 81 -8.99 -10.72 -5.79
CA GLY A 81 -9.28 -9.53 -6.61
C GLY A 81 -9.77 -8.31 -5.84
N ILE A 82 -9.92 -8.39 -4.52
CA ILE A 82 -10.42 -7.29 -3.67
C ILE A 82 -9.23 -6.50 -3.12
N ARG A 83 -9.16 -5.22 -3.49
CA ARG A 83 -8.16 -4.27 -2.98
C ARG A 83 -8.52 -3.75 -1.60
N THR A 84 -7.54 -3.64 -0.71
CA THR A 84 -7.63 -2.93 0.57
C THR A 84 -6.36 -2.11 0.78
N ASP A 85 -6.50 -0.85 1.17
CA ASP A 85 -5.38 0.08 1.37
C ASP A 85 -5.19 0.41 2.86
N HIS A 86 -3.94 0.50 3.29
CA HIS A 86 -3.56 0.76 4.68
C HIS A 86 -2.41 1.77 4.75
N ARG A 87 -2.58 2.82 5.56
CA ARG A 87 -1.46 3.67 6.00
C ARG A 87 -0.77 3.00 7.20
N LEU A 88 0.48 2.60 7.02
CA LEU A 88 1.22 1.79 7.99
C LEU A 88 2.11 2.61 8.91
N ALA A 89 2.78 3.64 8.38
CA ALA A 89 3.74 4.42 9.14
C ALA A 89 3.99 5.79 8.51
N VAL A 90 4.69 6.64 9.23
CA VAL A 90 5.47 7.76 8.66
C VAL A 90 6.94 7.51 8.92
N CYS A 91 7.81 8.01 8.04
CA CYS A 91 9.25 7.82 8.17
C CYS A 91 10.06 9.02 7.68
N HIS A 92 11.32 9.06 8.09
CA HIS A 92 12.29 10.03 7.57
C HIS A 92 12.42 9.87 6.04
N PRO A 93 12.61 10.95 5.27
CA PRO A 93 13.17 10.84 3.92
C PRO A 93 14.43 9.97 3.96
N HIS A 94 14.50 8.88 3.20
CA HIS A 94 15.57 7.86 3.29
C HIS A 94 15.48 6.81 4.43
N LEU A 95 14.33 6.66 5.07
CA LEU A 95 14.01 5.54 5.98
C LEU A 95 14.91 5.41 7.23
N ALA A 96 15.57 6.49 7.66
CA ALA A 96 16.44 6.49 8.84
C ALA A 96 15.69 6.16 10.15
N TRP A 97 14.39 6.42 10.19
CA TRP A 97 13.47 6.01 11.25
C TRP A 97 12.08 5.74 10.66
N LEU A 98 11.32 4.84 11.27
CA LEU A 98 9.90 4.58 11.00
C LEU A 98 9.11 4.74 12.30
N ASP A 99 8.02 5.49 12.24
CA ASP A 99 7.02 5.60 13.29
C ASP A 99 5.75 4.87 12.84
N TRP A 100 5.53 3.69 13.42
CA TRP A 100 4.46 2.78 13.03
C TRP A 100 3.11 3.24 13.59
N ASN A 101 2.08 3.24 12.74
CA ASN A 101 0.71 3.36 13.22
C ASN A 101 0.38 2.12 14.06
N SER A 102 0.02 2.34 15.32
CA SER A 102 -0.22 1.29 16.31
C SER A 102 -1.49 0.45 16.08
N ALA A 103 -2.18 0.60 14.94
CA ALA A 103 -3.31 -0.23 14.55
C ALA A 103 -3.33 -0.53 13.04
N PRO A 104 -3.30 -1.80 12.61
CA PRO A 104 -3.78 -2.16 11.29
C PRO A 104 -5.31 -1.96 11.28
N GLN A 105 -5.79 -0.90 10.63
CA GLN A 105 -7.21 -0.74 10.36
C GLN A 105 -7.62 -1.78 9.31
N ARG A 106 -8.01 -2.99 9.74
CA ARG A 106 -8.87 -3.83 8.89
C ARG A 106 -10.13 -3.02 8.63
N GLY A 107 -10.50 -2.82 7.37
CA GLY A 107 -11.75 -2.14 7.03
C GLY A 107 -12.90 -2.82 7.75
N GLU A 108 -13.50 -2.15 8.73
CA GLU A 108 -14.74 -2.62 9.33
C GLU A 108 -15.88 -2.35 8.34
N PRO A 109 -16.81 -3.30 8.15
CA PRO A 109 -17.99 -3.04 7.34
C PRO A 109 -18.81 -1.92 7.97
N VAL A 110 -19.27 -0.97 7.14
CA VAL A 110 -20.16 0.12 7.56
C VAL A 110 -21.46 -0.49 8.10
N PRO A 111 -21.84 -0.28 9.36
CA PRO A 111 -23.11 -0.79 9.88
C PRO A 111 -24.27 -0.04 9.22
N GLY A 112 -25.05 -0.72 8.37
CA GLY A 112 -26.32 -0.15 7.90
C GLY A 112 -26.79 -0.52 6.49
N GLU A 113 -26.05 -1.28 5.69
CA GLU A 113 -26.57 -1.74 4.38
C GLU A 113 -27.18 -3.15 4.52
N MET A 114 -28.49 -3.17 4.83
CA MET A 114 -29.43 -4.22 4.44
C MET A 114 -30.49 -3.62 3.53
#